data_AF-A0A7Y3BAW2-F1
#
_entry.id   AF-A0A7Y3BAW2-F1
#
_cell.length_a   1.000
_cell.length_b   1.000
_cell.length_c   1.000
_cell.angle_alpha   90.00
_cell.angle_beta   90.00
_cell.angle_gamma   90.00
#
_symmetry.space_group_name_H-M   'P 1'
#
loop_
_entity.id
_entity.type
_entity.pdbx_description
1 polymer ?
#
loop_
_entity_poly.entity_id
_entity_poly.type
_entity_poly.pdbx_seq_one_letter_code
_entity_poly.pdbx_strand_id
1 'polypeptide(L)'
;MSTLFCSAQNDLIDIDSIPYRIYPNVNIDKPKLASPFISKNLNEYVVAITREDKYAIIDVTLGNDDKICVQNIIDTLDFPHLAKTGLHSEVNLNSIKTITGRSIEEITELARPNGLSQAGFMAKDETILSVISGDNQIVKKLNTTHPELAKPLFHVLNMMDADLDLNRWNMAKHQWENIRYFFYNNHKVFVDAEDTKGGQKSIFNDNIEGAFFIKIWRELEKEEMKYLEDNYKYLSKDEFNDLVLKLSSLNTGEMEPQYIMRYGFYEGHTYWRTDPITISFIFGLISLPELDGIFENRLLEVLSKHYTE
;
A
#
# COMPACT_ATOMS: atom_id res chain seq x y z
N MET A 1 -20.23 -18.90 10.66
CA MET A 1 -20.40 -17.51 11.11
C MET A 1 -20.30 -16.64 9.89
N SER A 2 -21.38 -15.95 9.53
CA SER A 2 -21.46 -15.11 8.34
C SER A 2 -20.82 -13.76 8.68
N THR A 3 -19.64 -13.48 8.15
CA THR A 3 -19.06 -12.14 8.16
C THR A 3 -19.99 -11.23 7.38
N LEU A 4 -20.70 -10.35 8.09
CA LEU A 4 -21.38 -9.21 7.49
C LEU A 4 -20.30 -8.26 6.98
N PHE A 5 -19.79 -8.51 5.79
CA PHE A 5 -19.29 -7.40 4.98
C PHE A 5 -20.48 -6.48 4.79
N CYS A 6 -20.43 -5.31 5.42
CA CYS A 6 -21.33 -4.22 5.08
C CYS A 6 -20.99 -3.85 3.64
N SER A 7 -21.58 -4.55 2.67
CA SER A 7 -21.60 -4.09 1.28
C SER A 7 -22.40 -2.80 1.32
N ALA A 8 -21.72 -1.67 1.53
CA ALA A 8 -22.27 -0.40 1.11
C ALA A 8 -22.77 -0.64 -0.31
N GLN A 9 -24.06 -0.46 -0.54
CA GLN A 9 -24.60 -0.50 -1.89
C GLN A 9 -23.76 0.51 -2.67
N ASN A 10 -22.90 -0.02 -3.55
CA ASN A 10 -22.06 0.79 -4.42
C ASN A 10 -22.98 1.38 -5.49
N ASP A 11 -23.78 2.35 -5.07
CA ASP A 11 -24.59 3.15 -5.98
C ASP A 11 -23.61 3.91 -6.86
N LEU A 12 -23.54 3.51 -8.13
CA LEU A 12 -22.68 4.17 -9.11
C LEU A 12 -23.08 5.64 -9.23
N ILE A 13 -22.11 6.52 -8.95
CA ILE A 13 -22.34 7.96 -8.92
C ILE A 13 -22.16 8.56 -10.31
N ASP A 14 -23.11 9.37 -10.75
CA ASP A 14 -22.97 10.12 -11.99
C ASP A 14 -22.18 11.40 -11.72
N ILE A 15 -20.91 11.40 -12.13
CA ILE A 15 -19.96 12.46 -11.78
C ILE A 15 -20.37 13.82 -12.37
N ASP A 16 -21.08 13.83 -13.50
CA ASP A 16 -21.57 15.07 -14.12
C ASP A 16 -22.81 15.62 -13.38
N SER A 17 -23.41 14.82 -12.50
CA SER A 17 -24.61 15.19 -11.74
C SER A 17 -24.33 15.62 -10.30
N ILE A 18 -23.11 15.37 -9.78
CA ILE A 18 -22.82 15.73 -8.40
C ILE A 18 -22.63 17.26 -8.26
N PRO A 19 -23.10 17.87 -7.16
CA PRO A 19 -22.99 19.31 -6.96
C PRO A 19 -21.58 19.74 -6.52
N TYR A 20 -20.58 18.88 -6.69
CA TYR A 20 -19.21 19.09 -6.22
C TYR A 20 -18.27 19.28 -7.41
N ARG A 21 -17.23 20.06 -7.19
CA ARG A 21 -16.18 20.29 -8.17
C ARG A 21 -15.17 19.16 -8.15
N ILE A 22 -14.78 18.69 -9.33
CA ILE A 22 -13.70 17.72 -9.52
C ILE A 22 -12.35 18.44 -9.56
N TYR A 23 -11.34 17.80 -9.01
CA TYR A 23 -9.97 18.29 -9.01
C TYR A 23 -9.49 18.59 -10.44
N PRO A 24 -8.79 19.71 -10.72
CA PRO A 24 -8.03 20.57 -9.80
C PRO A 24 -8.86 21.58 -9.00
N ASN A 25 -10.17 21.69 -9.27
CA ASN A 25 -11.04 22.57 -8.51
C ASN A 25 -11.37 21.96 -7.14
N VAL A 26 -11.44 22.81 -6.12
CA VAL A 26 -11.69 22.40 -4.74
C VAL A 26 -13.04 22.89 -4.23
N ASN A 27 -13.55 22.21 -3.21
CA ASN A 27 -14.81 22.48 -2.54
C ASN A 27 -14.55 23.06 -1.14
N ILE A 28 -15.43 23.95 -0.68
CA ILE A 28 -15.34 24.56 0.65
C ILE A 28 -15.82 23.59 1.72
N ASP A 29 -16.95 22.93 1.47
CA ASP A 29 -17.57 22.00 2.40
C ASP A 29 -17.23 20.55 2.07
N LYS A 30 -17.21 19.68 3.09
CA LYS A 30 -16.98 18.25 2.92
C LYS A 30 -18.03 17.64 1.99
N PRO A 31 -17.65 17.01 0.86
CA PRO A 31 -18.57 16.26 0.04
C PRO A 31 -19.22 15.14 0.86
N LYS A 32 -20.54 15.01 0.75
CA LYS A 32 -21.30 13.87 1.30
C LYS A 32 -21.16 12.65 0.40
N LEU A 33 -19.93 12.26 0.12
CA LEU A 33 -19.56 11.12 -0.71
C LEU A 33 -18.76 10.14 0.16
N ALA A 34 -18.91 8.84 -0.11
CA ALA A 34 -17.96 7.85 0.37
C ALA A 34 -16.58 8.11 -0.25
N SER A 35 -15.53 7.54 0.32
CA SER A 35 -14.19 7.61 -0.23
C SER A 35 -13.44 6.32 0.11
N PRO A 36 -12.91 5.57 -0.87
CA PRO A 36 -13.08 5.81 -2.30
C PRO A 36 -14.56 5.63 -2.74
N PHE A 37 -14.89 6.11 -3.94
CA PHE A 37 -16.17 5.82 -4.60
C PHE A 37 -15.99 5.61 -6.10
N ILE A 38 -16.91 4.88 -6.72
CA ILE A 38 -16.88 4.54 -8.14
C ILE A 38 -18.01 5.27 -8.87
N SER A 39 -17.68 5.93 -9.97
CA SER A 39 -18.65 6.58 -10.84
C SER A 39 -19.34 5.61 -11.79
N LYS A 40 -20.41 6.05 -12.47
CA LYS A 40 -21.08 5.26 -13.53
C LYS A 40 -20.16 4.85 -14.68
N ASN A 41 -19.12 5.64 -14.94
CA ASN A 41 -18.13 5.35 -15.98
C ASN A 41 -17.00 4.44 -15.48
N LEU A 42 -17.13 3.88 -14.27
CA LEU A 42 -16.14 3.03 -13.60
C LEU A 42 -14.86 3.75 -13.20
N ASN A 43 -14.78 5.08 -13.33
CA ASN A 43 -13.70 5.86 -12.73
C ASN A 43 -13.82 5.83 -11.20
N GLU A 44 -12.68 5.75 -10.53
CA GLU A 44 -12.55 5.75 -9.08
C GLU A 44 -12.07 7.10 -8.58
N TYR A 45 -12.64 7.54 -7.47
CA TYR A 45 -12.34 8.84 -6.89
C TYR A 45 -12.08 8.72 -5.40
N VAL A 46 -11.22 9.60 -4.89
CA VAL A 46 -11.02 9.82 -3.46
C VAL A 46 -11.30 11.27 -3.08
N VAL A 47 -11.76 11.47 -1.85
CA VAL A 47 -11.92 12.80 -1.25
C VAL A 47 -10.67 13.11 -0.42
N ALA A 48 -9.95 14.16 -0.79
CA ALA A 48 -8.74 14.61 -0.12
C ALA A 48 -8.91 16.01 0.50
N ILE A 49 -8.03 16.34 1.45
CA ILE A 49 -7.93 17.66 2.08
C ILE A 49 -6.62 18.30 1.69
N THR A 50 -6.70 19.49 1.11
CA THR A 50 -5.54 20.31 0.78
C THR A 50 -4.97 21.00 2.01
N ARG A 51 -3.76 21.54 1.92
CA ARG A 51 -3.16 22.39 2.97
C ARG A 51 -3.93 23.68 3.26
N GLU A 52 -4.79 24.11 2.35
CA GLU A 52 -5.69 25.26 2.54
C GLU A 52 -7.04 24.87 3.18
N ASP A 53 -7.12 23.66 3.75
CA ASP A 53 -8.32 23.08 4.34
C ASP A 53 -9.52 23.07 3.37
N LYS A 54 -9.26 22.79 2.09
CA LYS A 54 -10.28 22.59 1.04
C LYS A 54 -10.41 21.12 0.66
N TYR A 55 -11.57 20.74 0.16
CA TYR A 55 -11.87 19.37 -0.24
C TYR A 55 -11.66 19.16 -1.74
N ALA A 56 -10.76 18.26 -2.11
CA ALA A 56 -10.53 17.83 -3.49
C ALA A 56 -11.21 16.49 -3.75
N ILE A 57 -11.87 16.34 -4.90
CA ILE A 57 -12.35 15.05 -5.41
C ILE A 57 -11.43 14.65 -6.56
N ILE A 58 -10.53 13.72 -6.31
CA ILE A 58 -9.41 13.39 -7.21
C ILE A 58 -9.71 12.07 -7.91
N ASP A 59 -9.61 12.04 -9.24
CA ASP A 59 -9.65 10.80 -10.02
C ASP A 59 -8.38 10.00 -9.75
N VAL A 60 -8.55 8.78 -9.24
CA VAL A 60 -7.47 7.87 -8.88
C VAL A 60 -7.60 6.53 -9.60
N THR A 61 -8.37 6.50 -10.68
CA THR A 61 -8.60 5.31 -11.50
C THR A 61 -7.28 4.69 -11.93
N LEU A 62 -7.11 3.38 -11.69
CA LEU A 62 -5.90 2.67 -12.09
C LEU A 62 -5.78 2.63 -13.62
N GLY A 63 -4.62 3.06 -14.12
CA GLY A 63 -4.31 3.16 -15.55
C GLY A 63 -2.99 2.48 -15.93
N ASN A 64 -2.80 2.29 -17.23
CA ASN A 64 -1.51 1.86 -17.81
C ASN A 64 -0.92 2.96 -18.73
N ASP A 65 -1.24 4.22 -18.43
CA ASP A 65 -0.71 5.38 -19.14
C ASP A 65 0.72 5.72 -18.67
N ASP A 66 1.41 6.59 -19.43
CA ASP A 66 2.79 7.03 -19.19
C ASP A 66 2.92 8.02 -17.99
N LYS A 67 2.08 7.84 -16.96
CA LYS A 67 2.13 8.58 -15.70
C LYS A 67 3.30 8.10 -14.82
N ILE A 68 3.30 8.43 -13.52
CA ILE A 68 4.28 7.94 -12.53
C ILE A 68 4.64 6.45 -12.74
N CYS A 69 3.65 5.60 -13.02
CA CYS A 69 3.92 4.18 -13.30
C CYS A 69 2.77 3.46 -14.00
N VAL A 70 3.08 2.27 -14.54
CA VAL A 70 2.11 1.36 -15.14
C VAL A 70 1.52 0.43 -14.07
N GLN A 71 0.19 0.45 -13.89
CA GLN A 71 -0.44 0.00 -12.64
C GLN A 71 -1.15 -1.35 -12.73
N ASN A 72 -1.61 -1.75 -13.91
CA ASN A 72 -2.36 -2.98 -14.15
C ASN A 72 -1.53 -4.02 -14.93
N ILE A 73 -0.26 -4.20 -14.54
CA ILE A 73 0.60 -5.24 -15.09
C ILE A 73 0.82 -6.29 -14.00
N ILE A 74 0.59 -7.56 -14.36
CA ILE A 74 1.00 -8.73 -13.58
C ILE A 74 1.93 -9.56 -14.46
N ASP A 75 3.02 -10.09 -13.89
CA ASP A 75 3.91 -10.97 -14.64
C ASP A 75 3.26 -12.33 -14.89
N THR A 76 2.57 -12.43 -16.03
CA THR A 76 1.87 -13.65 -16.45
C THR A 76 2.81 -14.78 -16.85
N LEU A 77 4.08 -14.49 -17.16
CA LEU A 77 5.04 -15.49 -17.61
C LEU A 77 5.60 -16.23 -16.40
N ASP A 78 6.07 -15.48 -15.40
CA ASP A 78 6.66 -16.07 -14.20
C ASP A 78 5.60 -16.44 -13.15
N PHE A 79 4.48 -15.70 -13.08
CA PHE A 79 3.43 -15.88 -12.07
C PHE A 79 2.02 -16.03 -12.67
N PRO A 80 1.74 -17.07 -13.49
CA PRO A 80 0.44 -17.26 -14.11
C PRO A 80 -0.71 -17.48 -13.11
N HIS A 81 -0.43 -18.07 -11.95
CA HIS A 81 -1.45 -18.25 -10.90
C HIS A 81 -1.81 -16.92 -10.22
N LEU A 82 -0.81 -16.07 -9.94
CA LEU A 82 -1.00 -14.71 -9.43
C LEU A 82 -1.86 -13.91 -10.42
N ALA A 83 -1.50 -13.92 -11.71
CA ALA A 83 -2.26 -13.19 -12.72
C ALA A 83 -3.73 -13.63 -12.83
N LYS A 84 -4.00 -14.93 -12.60
CA LYS A 84 -5.37 -15.46 -12.69
C LYS A 84 -6.19 -15.22 -11.42
N THR A 85 -5.57 -15.29 -10.25
CA THR A 85 -6.30 -15.40 -8.97
C THR A 85 -6.01 -14.26 -8.00
N GLY A 86 -5.01 -13.44 -8.29
CA GLY A 86 -4.48 -12.44 -7.36
C GLY A 86 -3.67 -13.02 -6.19
N LEU A 87 -3.40 -14.33 -6.18
CA LEU A 87 -2.61 -15.04 -5.18
C LEU A 87 -1.59 -15.98 -5.83
N HIS A 88 -0.46 -16.20 -5.16
CA HIS A 88 0.50 -17.22 -5.59
C HIS A 88 0.05 -18.63 -5.22
N SER A 89 0.43 -19.58 -6.07
CA SER A 89 0.39 -21.01 -5.75
C SER A 89 1.74 -21.43 -5.16
N GLU A 90 1.72 -22.09 -4.01
CA GLU A 90 2.92 -22.62 -3.36
C GLU A 90 3.71 -23.56 -4.28
N VAL A 91 3.01 -24.38 -5.08
CA VAL A 91 3.66 -25.28 -6.05
C VAL A 91 4.42 -24.50 -7.11
N ASN A 92 3.87 -23.36 -7.56
CA ASN A 92 4.56 -22.52 -8.55
C ASN A 92 5.77 -21.82 -7.92
N LEU A 93 5.62 -21.22 -6.73
CA LEU A 93 6.72 -20.57 -6.02
C LEU A 93 7.87 -21.54 -5.73
N ASN A 94 7.59 -22.77 -5.34
CA ASN A 94 8.64 -23.77 -5.07
C ASN A 94 9.39 -24.24 -6.33
N SER A 95 8.84 -23.96 -7.52
CA SER A 95 9.41 -24.39 -8.80
C SER A 95 10.12 -23.27 -9.57
N ILE A 96 9.91 -22.01 -9.16
CA ILE A 96 10.44 -20.85 -9.88
C ILE A 96 11.96 -20.76 -9.69
N LYS A 97 12.66 -20.49 -10.79
CA LYS A 97 14.13 -20.36 -10.81
C LYS A 97 14.59 -18.97 -11.22
N THR A 98 13.72 -18.25 -11.90
CA THR A 98 13.98 -16.91 -12.41
C THR A 98 12.73 -16.06 -12.27
N ILE A 99 12.91 -14.76 -12.07
CA ILE A 99 11.86 -13.75 -12.25
C ILE A 99 12.45 -12.75 -13.24
N THR A 100 11.74 -12.41 -14.31
CA THR A 100 12.14 -11.49 -15.39
C THR A 100 13.49 -11.81 -16.02
N GLY A 101 13.85 -13.11 -16.01
CA GLY A 101 15.13 -13.62 -16.50
C GLY A 101 16.32 -13.53 -15.54
N ARG A 102 16.19 -12.90 -14.36
CA ARG A 102 17.22 -12.97 -13.29
C ARG A 102 16.99 -14.20 -12.43
N SER A 103 18.06 -14.82 -11.96
CA SER A 103 17.93 -15.98 -11.05
C SER A 103 17.46 -15.54 -9.66
N ILE A 104 16.82 -16.45 -8.93
CA ILE A 104 16.37 -16.19 -7.55
C ILE A 104 17.54 -15.81 -6.63
N GLU A 105 18.71 -16.44 -6.82
CA GLU A 105 19.93 -16.14 -6.08
C GLU A 105 20.43 -14.73 -6.40
N GLU A 106 20.43 -14.35 -7.68
CA GLU A 106 20.84 -13.01 -8.11
C GLU A 106 19.91 -11.94 -7.51
N ILE A 107 18.59 -12.11 -7.64
CA ILE A 107 17.61 -11.18 -7.06
C ILE A 107 17.80 -11.09 -5.55
N THR A 108 18.01 -12.22 -4.89
CA THR A 108 18.24 -12.26 -3.44
C THR A 108 19.49 -11.47 -3.03
N GLU A 109 20.60 -11.61 -3.74
CA GLU A 109 21.81 -10.84 -3.44
C GLU A 109 21.63 -9.34 -3.71
N LEU A 110 20.93 -8.97 -4.80
CA LEU A 110 20.63 -7.57 -5.12
C LEU A 110 19.67 -6.92 -4.12
N ALA A 111 18.73 -7.69 -3.58
CA ALA A 111 17.71 -7.22 -2.64
C ALA A 111 18.22 -7.07 -1.20
N ARG A 112 19.34 -7.70 -0.84
CA ARG A 112 19.93 -7.58 0.51
C ARG A 112 20.55 -6.20 0.76
N PRO A 113 20.79 -5.84 2.03
CA PRO A 113 21.44 -4.58 2.37
C PRO A 113 22.82 -4.47 1.71
N ASN A 114 23.09 -3.30 1.10
CA ASN A 114 24.26 -3.00 0.27
C ASN A 114 24.31 -3.69 -1.10
N GLY A 115 23.20 -4.29 -1.55
CA GLY A 115 23.00 -4.68 -2.94
C GLY A 115 22.65 -3.47 -3.80
N LEU A 116 21.44 -3.43 -4.36
CA LEU A 116 20.94 -2.26 -5.09
C LEU A 116 20.46 -1.12 -4.18
N SER A 117 20.26 -1.39 -2.88
CA SER A 117 19.85 -0.41 -1.87
C SER A 117 20.76 -0.55 -0.64
N GLN A 118 21.14 0.58 -0.03
CA GLN A 118 21.94 0.57 1.20
C GLN A 118 21.16 -0.11 2.35
N ALA A 119 19.88 0.19 2.49
CA ALA A 119 19.01 -0.44 3.48
C ALA A 119 18.65 -1.89 3.07
N GLY A 120 18.63 -2.17 1.77
CA GLY A 120 18.10 -3.41 1.20
C GLY A 120 16.57 -3.33 1.02
N PHE A 121 16.08 -4.15 0.10
CA PHE A 121 14.66 -4.45 -0.13
C PHE A 121 14.15 -5.59 0.76
N MET A 122 15.05 -6.29 1.46
CA MET A 122 14.71 -7.34 2.42
C MET A 122 15.82 -7.51 3.46
N ALA A 123 15.52 -8.15 4.58
CA ALA A 123 16.51 -8.37 5.62
C ALA A 123 17.60 -9.35 5.16
N LYS A 124 18.75 -9.31 5.83
CA LYS A 124 19.94 -10.07 5.44
C LYS A 124 19.72 -11.59 5.45
N ASP A 125 18.89 -12.07 6.36
CA ASP A 125 18.55 -13.47 6.59
C ASP A 125 17.34 -13.94 5.77
N GLU A 126 16.73 -13.07 4.97
CA GLU A 126 15.62 -13.41 4.10
C GLU A 126 16.11 -13.76 2.68
N THR A 127 15.21 -14.39 1.91
CA THR A 127 15.34 -14.64 0.47
C THR A 127 14.11 -14.09 -0.23
N ILE A 128 14.22 -13.80 -1.53
CA ILE A 128 13.08 -13.27 -2.27
C ILE A 128 11.85 -14.20 -2.22
N LEU A 129 12.07 -15.52 -2.27
CA LEU A 129 10.97 -16.49 -2.23
C LEU A 129 10.37 -16.66 -0.84
N SER A 130 11.17 -16.60 0.22
CA SER A 130 10.63 -16.68 1.58
C SER A 130 9.74 -15.47 1.89
N VAL A 131 10.11 -14.27 1.42
CA VAL A 131 9.28 -13.06 1.56
C VAL A 131 7.98 -13.18 0.76
N ILE A 132 8.05 -13.47 -0.54
CA ILE A 132 6.85 -13.62 -1.39
C ILE A 132 5.91 -14.71 -0.84
N SER A 133 6.48 -15.83 -0.39
CA SER A 133 5.70 -16.94 0.19
C SER A 133 5.04 -16.53 1.51
N GLY A 134 5.80 -15.91 2.43
CA GLY A 134 5.30 -15.44 3.72
C GLY A 134 4.16 -14.43 3.56
N ASP A 135 4.36 -13.44 2.69
CA ASP A 135 3.35 -12.43 2.42
C ASP A 135 2.11 -13.02 1.74
N ASN A 136 2.26 -13.95 0.80
CA ASN A 136 1.12 -14.65 0.18
C ASN A 136 0.27 -15.40 1.22
N GLN A 137 0.87 -15.96 2.28
CA GLN A 137 0.11 -16.58 3.37
C GLN A 137 -0.66 -15.55 4.20
N ILE A 138 -0.08 -14.38 4.47
CA ILE A 138 -0.76 -13.28 5.15
C ILE A 138 -1.96 -12.83 4.31
N VAL A 139 -1.73 -12.53 3.03
CA VAL A 139 -2.75 -12.03 2.08
C VAL A 139 -3.92 -13.03 1.97
N LYS A 140 -3.61 -14.33 1.89
CA LYS A 140 -4.62 -15.39 1.91
C LYS A 140 -5.40 -15.44 3.22
N LYS A 141 -4.75 -15.27 4.38
CA LYS A 141 -5.44 -15.22 5.69
C LYS A 141 -6.35 -14.01 5.84
N LEU A 142 -5.97 -12.87 5.25
CA LEU A 142 -6.79 -11.67 5.17
C LEU A 142 -7.99 -11.82 4.22
N ASN A 143 -8.08 -12.94 3.47
CA ASN A 143 -9.12 -13.20 2.48
C ASN A 143 -9.22 -12.08 1.43
N THR A 144 -8.06 -11.63 0.95
CA THR A 144 -7.89 -10.61 -0.09
C THR A 144 -6.87 -11.09 -1.14
N THR A 145 -6.55 -10.26 -2.12
CA THR A 145 -5.52 -10.51 -3.13
C THR A 145 -4.42 -9.46 -3.12
N HIS A 146 -3.28 -9.77 -3.75
CA HIS A 146 -2.18 -8.79 -3.90
C HIS A 146 -2.61 -7.55 -4.69
N PRO A 147 -3.31 -7.64 -5.85
CA PRO A 147 -3.83 -6.48 -6.56
C PRO A 147 -4.76 -5.59 -5.70
N GLU A 148 -5.63 -6.20 -4.89
CA GLU A 148 -6.52 -5.45 -3.99
C GLU A 148 -5.74 -4.66 -2.93
N LEU A 149 -4.61 -5.17 -2.44
CA LEU A 149 -3.75 -4.47 -1.50
C LEU A 149 -2.81 -3.45 -2.16
N ALA A 150 -2.41 -3.65 -3.41
CA ALA A 150 -1.65 -2.64 -4.17
C ALA A 150 -2.49 -1.40 -4.49
N LYS A 151 -3.80 -1.60 -4.73
CA LYS A 151 -4.72 -0.56 -5.23
C LYS A 151 -4.77 0.71 -4.37
N PRO A 152 -4.93 0.67 -3.03
CA PRO A 152 -4.89 1.88 -2.21
C PRO A 152 -3.57 2.66 -2.34
N LEU A 153 -2.45 1.98 -2.56
CA LEU A 153 -1.15 2.62 -2.76
C LEU A 153 -1.07 3.28 -4.15
N PHE A 154 -1.61 2.63 -5.20
CA PHE A 154 -1.78 3.30 -6.50
C PHE A 154 -2.68 4.52 -6.42
N HIS A 155 -3.72 4.51 -5.59
CA HIS A 155 -4.54 5.72 -5.38
C HIS A 155 -3.71 6.87 -4.83
N VAL A 156 -2.76 6.59 -3.92
CA VAL A 156 -1.81 7.62 -3.44
C VAL A 156 -0.93 8.14 -4.56
N LEU A 157 -0.37 7.26 -5.39
CA LEU A 157 0.44 7.67 -6.54
C LEU A 157 -0.37 8.49 -7.56
N ASN A 158 -1.62 8.12 -7.85
CA ASN A 158 -2.48 8.87 -8.77
C ASN A 158 -2.84 10.26 -8.24
N MET A 159 -3.04 10.41 -6.93
CA MET A 159 -3.20 11.73 -6.33
C MET A 159 -1.92 12.57 -6.44
N MET A 160 -0.76 11.97 -6.22
CA MET A 160 0.53 12.65 -6.38
C MET A 160 0.73 13.10 -7.83
N ASP A 161 0.50 12.22 -8.79
CA ASP A 161 0.60 12.48 -10.23
C ASP A 161 -0.29 13.66 -10.66
N ALA A 162 -1.55 13.67 -10.23
CA ALA A 162 -2.48 14.77 -10.49
C ALA A 162 -1.98 16.13 -9.94
N ASP A 163 -1.19 16.14 -8.87
CA ASP A 163 -0.57 17.35 -8.32
C ASP A 163 0.72 17.74 -9.05
N LEU A 164 1.51 16.76 -9.46
CA LEU A 164 2.71 16.96 -10.25
C LEU A 164 2.38 17.61 -11.60
N ASP A 165 1.32 17.17 -12.26
CA ASP A 165 0.81 17.76 -13.51
C ASP A 165 0.44 19.25 -13.37
N LEU A 166 0.11 19.68 -12.16
CA LEU A 166 -0.21 21.06 -11.81
C LEU A 166 1.01 21.86 -11.32
N ASN A 167 2.21 21.27 -11.40
CA ASN A 167 3.47 21.83 -10.89
C ASN A 167 3.41 22.17 -9.39
N ARG A 168 2.75 21.32 -8.58
CA ARG A 168 2.58 21.52 -7.12
C ARG A 168 3.64 20.80 -6.27
N TRP A 169 4.74 20.37 -6.90
CA TRP A 169 5.92 19.92 -6.19
C TRP A 169 6.72 21.10 -5.64
N ASN A 170 7.04 21.09 -4.35
CA ASN A 170 7.88 22.11 -3.77
C ASN A 170 9.35 21.83 -4.07
N MET A 171 9.86 22.37 -5.18
CA MET A 171 11.26 22.20 -5.60
C MET A 171 12.29 22.68 -4.57
N ALA A 172 11.96 23.64 -3.71
CA ALA A 172 12.90 24.16 -2.71
C ALA A 172 13.05 23.22 -1.51
N LYS A 173 11.97 22.50 -1.17
CA LYS A 173 11.96 21.53 -0.07
C LYS A 173 12.10 20.09 -0.55
N HIS A 174 11.99 19.84 -1.86
CA HIS A 174 11.96 18.50 -2.44
C HIS A 174 10.80 17.66 -1.89
N GLN A 175 9.61 18.25 -1.77
CA GLN A 175 8.46 17.66 -1.09
C GLN A 175 7.13 17.88 -1.83
N TRP A 176 6.26 16.88 -1.78
CA TRP A 176 4.84 17.03 -2.09
C TRP A 176 4.11 17.58 -0.88
N GLU A 177 3.46 18.71 -1.08
CA GLU A 177 2.91 19.49 0.04
C GLU A 177 1.40 19.70 -0.06
N ASN A 178 0.81 19.73 -1.26
CA ASN A 178 -0.53 20.30 -1.38
C ASN A 178 -1.64 19.45 -0.74
N ILE A 179 -1.55 18.11 -0.73
CA ILE A 179 -2.50 17.22 -0.04
C ILE A 179 -1.96 16.87 1.35
N ARG A 180 -2.80 17.00 2.39
CA ARG A 180 -2.43 16.74 3.80
C ARG A 180 -2.90 15.36 4.27
N TYR A 181 -4.12 14.99 3.90
CA TYR A 181 -4.71 13.68 4.15
C TYR A 181 -5.88 13.46 3.21
N PHE A 182 -6.31 12.22 3.08
CA PHE A 182 -7.48 11.82 2.31
C PHE A 182 -8.34 10.87 3.11
N PHE A 183 -9.58 10.68 2.67
CA PHE A 183 -10.49 9.74 3.27
C PHE A 183 -10.40 8.39 2.57
N TYR A 184 -10.32 7.31 3.33
CA TYR A 184 -10.42 5.95 2.81
C TYR A 184 -11.21 5.10 3.81
N ASN A 185 -12.31 4.51 3.37
CA ASN A 185 -13.25 3.74 4.19
C ASN A 185 -13.61 4.44 5.51
N ASN A 186 -13.93 5.74 5.42
CA ASN A 186 -14.24 6.66 6.53
C ASN A 186 -13.08 7.06 7.45
N HIS A 187 -11.88 6.53 7.25
CA HIS A 187 -10.70 6.92 8.02
C HIS A 187 -9.94 8.07 7.35
N LYS A 188 -9.21 8.85 8.15
CA LYS A 188 -8.25 9.84 7.66
C LYS A 188 -6.90 9.15 7.47
N VAL A 189 -6.46 9.06 6.23
CA VAL A 189 -5.14 8.56 5.86
C VAL A 189 -4.26 9.75 5.52
N PHE A 190 -3.19 9.91 6.28
CA PHE A 190 -2.20 10.95 6.07
C PHE A 190 -1.12 10.46 5.12
N VAL A 191 -0.57 11.38 4.35
CA VAL A 191 0.49 11.10 3.40
C VAL A 191 1.45 12.27 3.34
N ASP A 192 2.73 11.96 3.29
CA ASP A 192 3.81 12.88 2.94
C ASP A 192 4.68 12.19 1.87
N ALA A 193 5.23 12.96 0.95
CA ALA A 193 6.21 12.45 -0.01
C ALA A 193 7.36 13.43 -0.24
N GLU A 194 8.55 12.88 -0.38
CA GLU A 194 9.81 13.59 -0.65
C GLU A 194 10.53 12.91 -1.81
N ASP A 195 11.47 13.60 -2.47
CA ASP A 195 12.37 12.90 -3.39
C ASP A 195 13.53 12.23 -2.66
N THR A 196 14.03 11.13 -3.21
CA THR A 196 15.26 10.51 -2.76
C THR A 196 16.44 11.13 -3.50
N LYS A 197 17.58 11.28 -2.81
CA LYS A 197 18.83 11.69 -3.45
C LYS A 197 19.39 10.54 -4.30
N GLY A 198 18.84 10.36 -5.48
CA GLY A 198 19.20 9.32 -6.44
C GLY A 198 18.04 8.39 -6.75
N GLY A 199 18.05 7.84 -7.97
CA GLY A 199 17.09 6.82 -8.38
C GLY A 199 17.42 5.46 -7.78
N GLN A 200 16.40 4.68 -7.45
CA GLN A 200 16.46 3.30 -7.03
C GLN A 200 16.10 2.41 -8.22
N LYS A 201 16.98 1.48 -8.58
CA LYS A 201 16.70 0.49 -9.63
C LYS A 201 16.00 -0.72 -9.07
N SER A 202 15.15 -1.32 -9.89
CA SER A 202 14.47 -2.56 -9.55
C SER A 202 15.38 -3.78 -9.47
N ILE A 203 15.07 -4.66 -8.51
CA ILE A 203 15.71 -5.98 -8.36
C ILE A 203 15.23 -6.98 -9.42
N PHE A 204 14.12 -6.71 -10.12
CA PHE A 204 13.46 -7.62 -11.07
C PHE A 204 13.66 -7.23 -12.53
N ASN A 205 14.78 -6.61 -12.93
CA ASN A 205 15.11 -6.39 -14.36
C ASN A 205 13.99 -5.81 -15.28
N ASP A 206 13.06 -5.06 -14.73
CA ASP A 206 11.77 -4.70 -15.33
C ASP A 206 11.76 -3.25 -15.84
N ASN A 207 12.92 -2.57 -15.76
CA ASN A 207 13.14 -1.15 -16.02
C ASN A 207 12.31 -0.22 -15.11
N ILE A 208 11.76 -0.73 -14.00
CA ILE A 208 11.16 0.11 -12.99
C ILE A 208 12.28 0.80 -12.22
N GLU A 209 12.14 2.11 -12.05
CA GLU A 209 12.98 2.93 -11.20
C GLU A 209 12.09 3.74 -10.24
N GLY A 210 12.64 4.06 -9.07
CA GLY A 210 11.99 4.88 -8.05
C GLY A 210 12.84 6.08 -7.69
N ALA A 211 12.21 7.14 -7.24
CA ALA A 211 12.77 8.44 -6.93
C ALA A 211 12.02 9.12 -5.78
N PHE A 212 10.93 8.52 -5.25
CA PHE A 212 10.16 9.08 -4.16
C PHE A 212 10.29 8.26 -2.87
N PHE A 213 10.35 8.98 -1.77
CA PHE A 213 10.11 8.49 -0.42
C PHE A 213 8.71 8.90 -0.01
N ILE A 214 7.83 7.93 0.24
CA ILE A 214 6.43 8.19 0.60
C ILE A 214 6.17 7.61 1.98
N LYS A 215 5.64 8.43 2.88
CA LYS A 215 5.18 8.00 4.19
C LYS A 215 3.66 8.03 4.23
N ILE A 216 3.04 6.93 4.64
CA ILE A 216 1.60 6.80 4.77
C ILE A 216 1.28 6.35 6.19
N TRP A 217 0.35 7.03 6.85
CA TRP A 217 -0.04 6.66 8.21
C TRP A 217 -1.50 6.98 8.51
N ARG A 218 -2.01 6.32 9.56
CA ARG A 218 -3.31 6.60 10.15
C ARG A 218 -3.14 6.77 11.66
N GLU A 219 -3.81 7.76 12.22
CA GLU A 219 -3.94 7.89 13.67
C GLU A 219 -4.99 6.89 14.18
N LEU A 220 -4.66 6.13 15.22
CA LEU A 220 -5.62 5.21 15.84
C LEU A 220 -6.76 6.00 16.49
N GLU A 221 -7.98 5.50 16.33
CA GLU A 221 -9.13 6.03 17.06
C GLU A 221 -9.04 5.67 18.56
N LYS A 222 -9.79 6.38 19.40
CA LYS A 222 -9.73 6.18 20.86
C LYS A 222 -10.08 4.74 21.25
N GLU A 223 -11.08 4.20 20.56
CA GLU A 223 -11.59 2.85 20.75
C GLU A 223 -10.56 1.79 20.28
N GLU A 224 -9.86 2.06 19.18
CA GLU A 224 -8.79 1.19 18.65
C GLU A 224 -7.58 1.19 19.57
N MET A 225 -7.14 2.36 20.05
CA MET A 225 -6.07 2.47 21.03
C MET A 225 -6.42 1.72 22.31
N LYS A 226 -7.63 1.94 22.84
CA LYS A 226 -8.12 1.23 24.01
C LYS A 226 -8.15 -0.28 23.79
N TYR A 227 -8.56 -0.73 22.61
CA TYR A 227 -8.56 -2.16 22.26
C TYR A 227 -7.14 -2.75 22.31
N LEU A 228 -6.14 -2.07 21.75
CA LEU A 228 -4.75 -2.52 21.85
C LEU A 228 -4.28 -2.54 23.29
N GLU A 229 -4.51 -1.46 24.05
CA GLU A 229 -4.11 -1.38 25.47
C GLU A 229 -4.69 -2.54 26.29
N ASP A 230 -5.94 -2.92 26.04
CA ASP A 230 -6.61 -3.99 26.78
C ASP A 230 -6.10 -5.40 26.38
N ASN A 231 -5.87 -5.66 25.08
CA ASN A 231 -5.48 -6.99 24.56
C ASN A 231 -3.97 -7.24 24.61
N TYR A 232 -3.16 -6.18 24.50
CA TYR A 232 -1.69 -6.24 24.47
C TYR A 232 -1.03 -5.69 25.75
N LYS A 233 -1.76 -5.58 26.87
CA LYS A 233 -1.23 -5.13 28.17
C LYS A 233 -0.04 -5.91 28.73
N TYR A 234 0.23 -7.09 28.17
CA TYR A 234 1.36 -7.94 28.54
C TYR A 234 2.67 -7.51 27.88
N LEU A 235 2.60 -6.70 26.80
CA LEU A 235 3.77 -6.13 26.15
C LEU A 235 4.41 -5.07 27.06
N SER A 236 5.72 -4.96 26.97
CA SER A 236 6.43 -3.78 27.51
C SER A 236 6.00 -2.52 26.76
N LYS A 237 6.29 -1.35 27.33
CA LYS A 237 5.99 -0.06 26.70
C LYS A 237 6.64 0.07 25.32
N ASP A 238 7.87 -0.42 25.16
CA ASP A 238 8.62 -0.31 23.91
C ASP A 238 8.04 -1.25 22.84
N GLU A 239 7.70 -2.49 23.21
CA GLU A 239 7.02 -3.45 22.32
C GLU A 239 5.63 -2.95 21.90
N PHE A 240 4.88 -2.33 22.83
CA PHE A 240 3.58 -1.76 22.52
C PHE A 240 3.70 -0.57 21.54
N ASN A 241 4.69 0.30 21.74
CA ASN A 241 4.95 1.40 20.81
C ASN A 241 5.37 0.89 19.44
N ASP A 242 6.18 -0.18 19.38
CA ASP A 242 6.59 -0.83 18.13
C ASP A 242 5.40 -1.44 17.39
N LEU A 243 4.50 -2.14 18.11
CA LEU A 243 3.23 -2.65 17.56
C LEU A 243 2.41 -1.52 16.94
N VAL A 244 2.17 -0.45 17.70
CA VAL A 244 1.39 0.70 17.21
C VAL A 244 2.03 1.32 15.98
N LEU A 245 3.35 1.54 16.00
CA LEU A 245 4.08 2.14 14.89
C LEU A 245 3.99 1.29 13.62
N LYS A 246 4.28 -0.01 13.71
CA LYS A 246 4.25 -0.94 12.58
C LYS A 246 2.85 -1.10 12.01
N LEU A 247 1.83 -1.12 12.87
CA LEU A 247 0.44 -1.26 12.46
C LEU A 247 -0.10 0.00 11.77
N SER A 248 0.32 1.19 12.22
CA SER A 248 -0.34 2.45 11.86
C SER A 248 0.45 3.34 10.92
N SER A 249 1.66 2.94 10.52
CA SER A 249 2.52 3.70 9.60
C SER A 249 3.32 2.75 8.71
N LEU A 250 3.54 3.16 7.47
CA LEU A 250 4.49 2.51 6.56
C LEU A 250 5.29 3.55 5.77
N ASN A 251 6.46 3.15 5.29
CA ASN A 251 7.25 3.89 4.32
C ASN A 251 7.34 3.07 3.05
N THR A 252 7.22 3.72 1.91
CA THR A 252 7.19 3.07 0.60
C THR A 252 7.86 3.95 -0.45
N GLY A 253 8.33 3.34 -1.54
CA GLY A 253 8.61 4.05 -2.79
C GLY A 253 7.44 3.95 -3.77
N GLU A 254 7.53 4.63 -4.91
CA GLU A 254 6.55 4.51 -6.01
C GLU A 254 6.67 3.18 -6.78
N MET A 255 7.76 2.46 -6.59
CA MET A 255 7.97 1.13 -7.19
C MET A 255 7.13 0.06 -6.51
N GLU A 256 6.89 0.22 -5.22
CA GLU A 256 6.35 -0.82 -4.36
C GLU A 256 4.94 -1.29 -4.73
N PRO A 257 3.99 -0.39 -5.11
CA PRO A 257 2.68 -0.85 -5.58
C PRO A 257 2.79 -1.71 -6.85
N GLN A 258 3.80 -1.45 -7.69
CA GLN A 258 4.09 -2.27 -8.87
C GLN A 258 4.68 -3.62 -8.47
N TYR A 259 5.50 -3.70 -7.43
CA TYR A 259 6.03 -4.97 -6.91
C TYR A 259 4.94 -5.85 -6.33
N ILE A 260 4.04 -5.25 -5.55
CA ILE A 260 2.89 -5.96 -4.99
C ILE A 260 2.00 -6.47 -6.13
N MET A 261 1.65 -5.61 -7.08
CA MET A 261 0.80 -5.97 -8.22
C MET A 261 1.45 -7.04 -9.11
N ARG A 262 2.73 -6.86 -9.49
CA ARG A 262 3.41 -7.71 -10.47
C ARG A 262 3.88 -9.03 -9.90
N TYR A 263 4.36 -9.01 -8.65
CA TYR A 263 5.15 -10.08 -8.06
C TYR A 263 4.64 -10.54 -6.70
N GLY A 264 3.69 -9.83 -6.07
CA GLY A 264 3.23 -10.14 -4.71
C GLY A 264 4.33 -9.96 -3.65
N PHE A 265 5.26 -9.03 -3.86
CA PHE A 265 6.38 -8.73 -2.98
C PHE A 265 6.13 -7.41 -2.25
N TYR A 266 6.24 -7.39 -0.92
CA TYR A 266 5.94 -6.24 -0.04
C TYR A 266 7.19 -5.63 0.63
N GLU A 267 8.35 -5.91 0.03
CA GLU A 267 9.65 -5.87 0.69
C GLU A 267 9.77 -6.79 1.92
N GLY A 268 11.00 -7.20 2.25
CA GLY A 268 11.28 -7.95 3.46
C GLY A 268 11.24 -7.08 4.72
N HIS A 269 11.65 -7.63 5.85
CA HIS A 269 11.57 -6.95 7.16
C HIS A 269 12.66 -5.87 7.32
N THR A 270 12.50 -4.79 6.57
CA THR A 270 13.34 -3.59 6.57
C THR A 270 12.50 -2.35 6.94
N TYR A 271 13.13 -1.18 6.92
CA TYR A 271 12.44 0.10 7.08
C TYR A 271 11.40 0.41 5.99
N TRP A 272 11.51 -0.27 4.84
CA TRP A 272 10.72 -0.07 3.63
C TRP A 272 9.59 -1.09 3.46
N ARG A 273 9.43 -2.00 4.43
CA ARG A 273 8.37 -3.00 4.40
C ARG A 273 7.00 -2.34 4.31
N THR A 274 6.24 -2.70 3.29
CA THR A 274 4.88 -2.23 3.08
C THR A 274 3.90 -3.35 3.46
N ASP A 275 3.87 -3.72 4.75
CA ASP A 275 3.23 -4.95 5.23
C ASP A 275 1.72 -5.07 4.85
N PRO A 276 1.25 -6.24 4.37
CA PRO A 276 -0.17 -6.46 4.04
C PRO A 276 -1.16 -6.16 5.17
N ILE A 277 -0.78 -6.42 6.42
CA ILE A 277 -1.58 -6.14 7.63
C ILE A 277 -1.70 -4.63 7.82
N THR A 278 -0.58 -3.92 7.70
CA THR A 278 -0.50 -2.46 7.84
C THR A 278 -1.27 -1.74 6.75
N ILE A 279 -1.17 -2.18 5.48
CA ILE A 279 -2.00 -1.66 4.38
C ILE A 279 -3.49 -1.85 4.73
N SER A 280 -3.87 -3.07 5.09
CA SER A 280 -5.27 -3.40 5.39
C SER A 280 -5.85 -2.56 6.52
N PHE A 281 -5.04 -2.29 7.55
CA PHE A 281 -5.42 -1.44 8.67
C PHE A 281 -5.49 0.04 8.30
N ILE A 282 -4.41 0.62 7.76
CA ILE A 282 -4.33 2.07 7.44
C ILE A 282 -5.48 2.49 6.54
N PHE A 283 -5.77 1.70 5.50
CA PHE A 283 -6.82 2.02 4.54
C PHE A 283 -8.22 1.54 5.00
N GLY A 284 -8.35 0.98 6.20
CA GLY A 284 -9.63 0.51 6.74
C GLY A 284 -10.29 -0.55 5.88
N LEU A 285 -9.50 -1.44 5.28
CA LEU A 285 -10.00 -2.61 4.55
C LEU A 285 -10.52 -3.66 5.52
N ILE A 286 -9.84 -3.80 6.67
CA ILE A 286 -10.17 -4.72 7.75
C ILE A 286 -10.10 -3.95 9.07
N SER A 287 -11.11 -4.13 9.94
CA SER A 287 -11.14 -3.48 11.25
C SER A 287 -10.08 -4.05 12.19
N LEU A 288 -9.62 -3.27 13.18
CA LEU A 288 -8.63 -3.76 14.14
C LEU A 288 -9.01 -5.06 14.86
N PRO A 289 -10.23 -5.20 15.42
CA PRO A 289 -10.57 -6.44 16.14
C PRO A 289 -10.66 -7.65 15.21
N GLU A 290 -11.07 -7.44 13.96
CA GLU A 290 -11.11 -8.51 12.96
C GLU A 290 -9.70 -8.93 12.56
N LEU A 291 -8.82 -7.96 12.28
CA LEU A 291 -7.42 -8.19 11.96
C LEU A 291 -6.71 -8.95 13.09
N ASP A 292 -6.89 -8.49 14.34
CA ASP A 292 -6.30 -9.12 15.52
C ASP A 292 -6.82 -10.55 15.72
N GLY A 293 -8.10 -10.78 15.46
CA GLY A 293 -8.73 -12.09 15.49
C GLY A 293 -8.17 -13.06 14.43
N ILE A 294 -7.89 -12.60 13.21
CA ILE A 294 -7.26 -13.40 12.13
C ILE A 294 -5.88 -13.91 12.56
N PHE A 295 -5.14 -13.12 13.35
CA PHE A 295 -3.79 -13.45 13.82
C PHE A 295 -3.74 -13.85 15.29
N GLU A 296 -4.88 -14.21 15.89
CA GLU A 296 -4.97 -14.79 17.23
C GLU A 296 -4.34 -13.91 18.34
N ASN A 297 -4.43 -12.58 18.22
CA ASN A 297 -3.79 -11.61 19.13
C ASN A 297 -2.25 -11.66 19.11
N ARG A 298 -1.66 -11.93 17.94
CA ARG A 298 -0.20 -12.02 17.76
C ARG A 298 0.32 -11.02 16.73
N LEU A 299 -0.31 -9.85 16.59
CA LEU A 299 0.04 -8.85 15.57
C LEU A 299 1.51 -8.45 15.67
N LEU A 300 2.06 -8.18 16.86
CA LEU A 300 3.46 -7.80 17.00
C LEU A 300 4.42 -8.90 16.52
N GLU A 301 4.13 -10.16 16.84
CA GLU A 301 4.93 -11.30 16.38
C GLU A 301 4.90 -11.37 14.84
N VAL A 302 3.71 -11.31 14.25
CA VAL A 302 3.53 -11.44 12.80
C VAL A 302 4.17 -10.28 12.04
N LEU A 303 4.05 -9.04 12.54
CA LEU A 303 4.64 -7.84 11.95
C LEU A 303 6.17 -7.74 12.10
N SER A 304 6.78 -8.59 12.94
CA SER A 304 8.21 -8.49 13.28
C SER A 304 9.03 -9.70 12.87
N LYS A 305 8.38 -10.83 12.58
CA LYS A 305 9.06 -12.09 12.35
C LYS A 305 9.54 -12.19 10.90
N HIS A 306 10.86 -12.19 10.74
CA HIS A 306 11.51 -12.38 9.45
C HIS A 306 11.11 -13.72 8.79
N TYR A 307 11.09 -13.72 7.45
CA TYR A 307 10.82 -14.91 6.65
C TYR A 307 12.11 -15.64 6.30
N THR A 308 12.56 -16.57 7.14
CA THR A 308 13.87 -17.23 7.02
C THR A 308 13.87 -18.64 6.43
N GLU A 309 12.69 -19.19 6.13
CA GLU A 309 12.51 -20.57 5.60
C GLU A 309 11.71 -20.56 4.29
#